data_AF-A0A7K9W6K9-F1
#
_entry.id   AF-A0A7K9W6K9-F1
#
_cell.length_a   1.000
_cell.length_b   1.000
_cell.length_c   1.000
_cell.angle_alpha   90.00
_cell.angle_beta   90.00
_cell.angle_gamma   90.00
#
_symmetry.space_group_name_H-M   'P 1'
#
loop_
_entity.id
_entity.type
_entity.pdbx_description
1 polymer ?
#
loop_
_entity_poly.entity_id
_entity_poly.type
_entity_poly.pdbx_seq_one_letter_code
_entity_poly.pdbx_strand_id
1 'polypeptide(L)'
;MGALQPGLPNPAMVPKGWQVLVVDLKDCFFTIPLVSVGTNAPLSKFTQAQESHLQFHQNARGLHKQFGITLEEAKGIVRTCPACSHQGAGLG
;
A
#
# COMPACT_ATOMS: atom_id res chain seq x y z
N MET A 1 13.28 -41.52 -20.02
CA MET A 1 11.92 -41.25 -19.49
C MET A 1 12.08 -40.43 -18.23
N GLY A 2 11.76 -39.13 -18.28
CA GLY A 2 12.04 -38.17 -17.20
C GLY A 2 11.03 -38.26 -16.04
N ALA A 3 11.45 -37.84 -14.85
CA ALA A 3 10.63 -37.88 -13.64
C ALA A 3 9.42 -36.92 -13.73
N LEU A 4 8.22 -37.43 -13.45
CA LEU A 4 7.00 -36.63 -13.29
C LEU A 4 7.09 -35.89 -11.95
N GLN A 5 7.10 -34.56 -11.97
CA GLN A 5 7.04 -33.73 -10.76
C GLN A 5 5.66 -33.90 -10.09
N PRO A 6 5.57 -34.54 -8.91
CA PRO A 6 4.32 -34.64 -8.17
C PRO A 6 4.08 -33.30 -7.47
N GLY A 7 3.02 -32.60 -7.82
CA GLY A 7 2.68 -31.33 -7.14
C GLY A 7 1.83 -30.36 -7.94
N LEU A 8 1.66 -30.55 -9.25
CA LEU A 8 0.68 -29.77 -10.00
C LEU A 8 -0.73 -30.32 -9.76
N PRO A 9 -1.72 -29.47 -9.39
CA PRO A 9 -3.10 -29.90 -9.34
C PRO A 9 -3.53 -30.40 -10.73
N ASN A 10 -4.29 -31.49 -10.78
CA ASN A 10 -4.78 -32.06 -12.03
C ASN A 10 -5.47 -30.95 -12.85
N PRO A 11 -5.10 -30.73 -14.13
CA PRO A 11 -5.70 -29.70 -14.98
C PRO A 11 -7.23 -29.78 -15.07
N ALA A 12 -7.80 -30.96 -14.82
CA ALA A 12 -9.24 -31.19 -14.75
C ALA A 12 -9.95 -30.51 -13.57
N MET A 13 -9.22 -30.04 -12.56
CA MET A 13 -9.77 -29.30 -11.41
C MET A 13 -9.95 -27.80 -11.68
N VAL A 14 -9.47 -27.28 -12.80
CA VAL A 14 -9.74 -25.89 -13.19
C VAL A 14 -11.13 -25.81 -13.81
N PRO A 15 -12.08 -25.05 -13.22
CA PRO A 15 -13.44 -24.95 -13.75
C PRO A 15 -13.45 -24.42 -15.18
N LYS A 16 -14.20 -25.08 -16.08
CA LYS A 16 -14.38 -24.60 -17.46
C LYS A 16 -15.06 -23.22 -17.43
N GLY A 17 -14.35 -22.20 -17.92
CA GLY A 17 -14.83 -20.80 -17.95
C GLY A 17 -14.02 -19.83 -17.08
N TRP A 18 -13.04 -20.30 -16.31
CA TRP A 18 -12.10 -19.43 -15.61
C TRP A 18 -11.03 -18.88 -16.55
N GLN A 19 -10.73 -17.59 -16.41
CA GLN A 19 -9.67 -16.90 -17.16
C GLN A 19 -8.31 -17.27 -16.55
N VAL A 20 -7.67 -18.31 -17.09
CA VAL A 20 -6.38 -18.79 -16.58
C VAL A 20 -5.25 -17.90 -17.11
N LEU A 21 -4.58 -17.18 -16.21
CA LEU A 21 -3.37 -16.41 -16.52
C LEU A 21 -2.14 -17.31 -16.29
N VAL A 22 -1.49 -17.74 -17.37
CA VAL A 22 -0.25 -18.51 -17.31
C VAL A 22 0.93 -17.55 -17.26
N VAL A 23 1.61 -17.49 -16.11
CA VAL A 23 2.75 -16.59 -15.88
C VAL A 23 4.03 -17.41 -15.96
N ASP A 24 4.87 -17.16 -16.99
CA ASP A 24 6.11 -17.92 -17.24
C ASP A 24 7.21 -17.53 -16.27
N LEU A 25 7.48 -18.36 -15.26
CA LEU A 25 8.37 -17.99 -14.15
C LEU A 25 9.85 -17.76 -14.53
N LYS A 26 10.26 -18.02 -15.79
CA LYS A 26 11.67 -17.99 -16.21
C LYS A 26 12.24 -16.57 -16.31
N ASP A 27 11.40 -15.58 -16.63
CA ASP A 27 11.74 -14.14 -16.66
C ASP A 27 10.97 -13.32 -15.62
N CYS A 28 10.18 -14.00 -14.79
CA CYS A 28 9.29 -13.42 -13.81
C CYS A 28 10.00 -13.01 -12.53
N PHE A 29 10.78 -11.93 -12.59
CA PHE A 29 11.18 -11.15 -11.43
C PHE A 29 9.98 -10.34 -10.88
N PHE A 30 8.80 -10.96 -10.77
CA PHE A 30 7.61 -10.31 -10.26
C PHE A 30 7.72 -10.29 -8.74
N THR A 31 8.14 -9.13 -8.23
CA THR A 31 7.64 -8.62 -6.96
C THR A 31 6.12 -8.57 -7.08
N ILE A 32 5.45 -9.67 -6.79
CA ILE A 32 4.04 -9.66 -6.41
C ILE A 32 4.04 -8.90 -5.08
N PRO A 33 3.51 -7.67 -5.00
CA PRO A 33 3.39 -7.02 -3.70
C PRO A 33 2.34 -7.80 -2.92
N LEU A 34 2.80 -8.80 -2.17
CA LEU A 34 2.03 -9.35 -1.07
C LEU A 34 1.77 -8.16 -0.16
N VAL A 35 0.50 -7.84 0.07
CA VAL A 35 0.15 -6.87 1.11
C VAL A 35 0.57 -7.52 2.42
N SER A 36 1.79 -7.23 2.85
CA SER A 36 2.36 -7.78 4.05
C SER A 36 1.79 -7.00 5.22
N VAL A 37 0.58 -7.40 5.66
CA VAL A 37 0.20 -7.19 7.05
C VAL A 37 1.22 -7.97 7.89
N GLY A 38 2.15 -7.25 8.51
CA GLY A 38 3.05 -7.85 9.49
C GLY A 38 4.56 -7.66 9.28
N THR A 39 5.02 -6.53 8.72
CA THR A 39 6.35 -6.05 9.09
C THR A 39 6.20 -4.91 10.07
N ASN A 40 6.59 -5.14 11.33
CA ASN A 40 7.03 -4.08 12.24
C ASN A 40 8.34 -3.45 11.71
N ALA A 41 8.34 -3.01 10.45
CA ALA A 41 9.25 -1.98 10.01
C ALA A 41 8.85 -0.71 10.77
N PRO A 42 9.78 0.17 11.17
CA PRO A 42 9.38 1.47 11.66
C PRO A 42 8.50 2.09 10.58
N LEU A 43 7.18 2.18 10.82
CA LEU A 43 6.29 2.96 9.97
C LEU A 43 6.99 4.30 9.83
N SER A 44 7.43 4.64 8.63
CA SER A 44 8.08 5.92 8.42
C SER A 44 7.16 6.97 9.03
N LYS A 45 7.71 7.92 9.81
CA LYS A 45 6.93 8.95 10.50
C LYS A 45 5.92 9.62 9.55
N PHE A 46 6.25 9.66 8.26
CA PHE A 46 5.39 10.05 7.15
C PHE A 46 4.13 9.17 6.99
N THR A 47 4.27 7.84 6.89
CA THR A 47 3.14 6.91 6.79
C THR A 47 2.24 6.99 8.02
N GLN A 48 2.82 7.08 9.21
CA GLN A 48 2.04 7.24 10.43
C GLN A 48 1.26 8.57 10.45
N ALA A 49 1.89 9.66 9.99
CA ALA A 49 1.24 10.94 9.84
C ALA A 49 0.11 10.91 8.79
N GLN A 50 0.28 10.17 7.70
CA GLN A 50 -0.74 9.98 6.68
C GLN A 50 -1.95 9.24 7.25
N GLU A 51 -1.74 8.10 7.90
CA GLU A 51 -2.82 7.34 8.56
C GLU A 51 -3.55 8.19 9.60
N SER A 52 -2.81 8.90 10.46
CA SER A 52 -3.40 9.78 11.47
C SER A 52 -4.18 10.95 10.86
N HIS A 53 -3.73 11.48 9.72
CA HIS A 53 -4.49 12.48 8.97
C HIS A 53 -5.75 11.88 8.33
N LEU A 54 -5.70 10.66 7.79
CA LEU A 54 -6.87 9.98 7.23
C LEU A 54 -7.95 9.71 8.29
N GLN A 55 -7.54 9.44 9.54
CA GLN A 55 -8.49 9.18 10.63
C GLN A 55 -9.09 10.46 11.23
N PHE A 56 -8.28 11.52 11.38
CA PHE A 56 -8.66 12.70 12.18
C PHE A 56 -8.65 14.02 11.41
N HIS A 57 -8.27 14.02 10.13
CA HIS A 57 -8.15 15.20 9.27
C HIS A 57 -7.39 16.37 9.91
N GLN A 58 -6.31 16.05 10.63
CA GLN A 58 -5.48 17.04 11.33
C GLN A 58 -4.78 18.02 10.38
N ASN A 59 -4.60 19.27 10.80
CA ASN A 59 -3.87 20.25 9.98
C ASN A 59 -2.36 19.96 9.90
N ALA A 60 -1.68 20.54 8.91
CA ALA A 60 -0.25 20.30 8.66
C ALA A 60 0.66 20.68 9.85
N ARG A 61 0.29 21.69 10.64
CA ARG A 61 1.05 22.07 11.83
C ARG A 61 0.95 21.02 12.93
N GLY A 62 -0.23 20.42 13.11
CA GLY A 62 -0.46 19.31 14.04
C GLY A 62 0.39 18.10 13.67
N LEU A 63 0.38 17.71 12.40
CA LEU A 63 1.18 16.58 11.90
C LEU A 63 2.70 16.82 12.06
N HIS A 64 3.19 18.02 11.75
CA HIS A 64 4.59 18.40 11.96
C HIS A 64 5.01 18.25 13.44
N LYS A 65 4.18 18.73 14.37
CA LYS A 65 4.46 18.66 15.82
C LYS A 65 4.37 17.23 16.35
N GLN A 66 3.37 16.46 15.92
CA GLN A 66 3.08 15.14 16.48
C GLN A 66 4.04 14.07 15.97
N PHE A 67 4.42 14.12 14.68
CA PHE A 67 5.22 13.09 14.04
C PHE A 67 6.65 13.53 13.73
N GLY A 68 6.98 14.82 13.91
CA GLY A 68 8.33 15.34 13.65
C GLY A 68 8.75 15.25 12.17
N ILE A 69 7.78 15.19 11.25
CA ILE A 69 7.99 15.27 9.80
C ILE A 69 8.21 16.73 9.38
N THR A 70 8.77 16.99 8.20
CA THR A 70 8.92 18.37 7.70
C THR A 70 7.56 19.02 7.43
N LEU A 71 7.52 20.36 7.47
CA LEU A 71 6.29 21.10 7.16
C LEU A 71 5.84 20.87 5.71
N GLU A 72 6.77 20.62 4.79
CA GLU A 72 6.46 20.30 3.39
C GLU A 72 5.79 18.94 3.26
N GLU A 73 6.31 17.92 3.94
CA GLU A 73 5.68 16.60 4.01
C GLU A 73 4.26 16.69 4.61
N ALA A 74 4.10 17.41 5.72
CA ALA A 74 2.81 17.61 6.35
C ALA A 74 1.79 18.34 5.45
N LYS A 75 2.25 19.36 4.70
CA LYS A 75 1.44 20.03 3.68
C LYS A 75 1.10 19.09 2.53
N GLY A 76 2.03 18.24 2.11
CA GLY A 76 1.79 17.21 1.10
C GLY A 76 0.61 16.31 1.47
N ILE A 77 0.60 15.80 2.70
CA ILE A 77 -0.48 14.95 3.23
C ILE A 77 -1.84 15.68 3.13
N VAL A 78 -1.94 16.91 3.65
CA VAL A 78 -3.19 17.68 3.63
C VAL A 78 -3.64 17.99 2.19
N ARG A 79 -2.70 18.31 1.28
CA ARG A 79 -3.00 18.62 -0.13
C ARG A 79 -3.51 17.41 -0.91
N THR A 80 -3.02 16.22 -0.58
CA THR A 80 -3.47 14.97 -1.21
C THR A 80 -4.80 14.45 -0.68
N CYS A 81 -5.28 14.97 0.46
CA CYS A 81 -6.54 14.55 1.04
C CYS A 81 -7.72 15.18 0.28
N PRO A 82 -8.64 14.43 -0.34
CA PRO A 82 -9.75 14.99 -1.11
C PRO A 82 -10.71 15.82 -0.25
N ALA A 83 -10.81 15.55 1.06
CA ALA A 83 -11.60 16.32 2.00
C ALA A 83 -10.93 17.63 2.43
N CYS A 84 -9.59 17.66 2.53
CA CYS A 84 -8.84 18.80 3.07
C CYS A 84 -8.13 19.64 1.99
N SER A 85 -7.98 19.14 0.76
CA SER A 85 -7.25 19.78 -0.34
C SER A 85 -7.83 21.15 -0.72
N HIS A 86 -9.16 21.27 -0.66
CA HIS A 86 -9.86 22.52 -0.92
C HIS A 86 -10.04 23.41 0.33
N GLN A 87 -9.67 22.91 1.51
CA GLN A 87 -9.78 23.64 2.78
C GLN A 87 -8.51 24.49 3.01
N GLY A 88 -8.27 25.41 2.08
CA GLY A 88 -7.24 26.44 2.22
C GLY A 88 -7.70 27.55 3.15
N ALA A 89 -7.75 27.32 4.47
CA ALA A 89 -7.53 28.33 5.51
C ALA A 89 -7.81 27.74 6.90
N GLY A 90 -7.05 28.22 7.88
CA GLY A 90 -7.02 27.71 9.22
C GLY A 90 -8.37 27.69 9.92
N LEU A 91 -8.58 26.65 10.71
CA LEU A 91 -9.27 26.79 11.97
C LEU A 91 -8.19 26.67 13.05
N GLY A 92 -8.03 27.78 13.77
CA GLY A 92 -7.04 27.96 14.82
C GLY A 92 -7.28 27.09 16.04
#